data_AF-A0A358GFV3-F1
#
_entry.id   AF-A0A358GFV3-F1
#
_cell.length_a   1.000
_cell.length_b   1.000
_cell.length_c   1.000
_cell.angle_alpha   90.00
_cell.angle_beta   90.00
_cell.angle_gamma   90.00
#
_symmetry.space_group_name_H-M   'P 1'
#
loop_
_entity.id
_entity.type
_entity.pdbx_description
1 polymer ?
#
loop_
_entity_poly.entity_id
_entity_poly.type
_entity_poly.pdbx_seq_one_letter_code
_entity_poly.pdbx_strand_id
1 'polypeptide(L)' 'MANTHSAYTVDLSQENTETKVLPSNVYNPAALEIKGSFGSIQIVASDGQLAEIEYAIKDHLNKIKYPQPVPTVQEEATA' A
#
# COMPACT_ATOMS: atom_id res chain seq x y z
N MET A 1 14.89 -4.46 -21.13
CA MET A 1 14.30 -5.74 -20.68
C MET A 1 12.96 -5.39 -20.05
N ALA A 2 11.85 -5.97 -20.50
CA ALA A 2 10.54 -5.68 -19.94
C ALA A 2 10.44 -6.35 -18.56
N ASN A 3 10.37 -5.54 -17.50
CA ASN A 3 10.08 -6.06 -16.17
C ASN A 3 8.63 -6.56 -16.21
N THR A 4 8.44 -7.88 -16.16
CA THR A 4 7.11 -8.46 -15.99
C THR A 4 6.60 -8.06 -14.61
N HIS A 5 5.67 -7.09 -14.57
CA HIS A 5 4.98 -6.72 -13.35
C HIS A 5 3.76 -7.63 -13.24
N SER A 6 3.79 -8.57 -12.30
CA SER A 6 2.59 -9.33 -11.95
C SER A 6 1.77 -8.50 -10.97
N ALA A 7 0.58 -8.07 -11.39
CA ALA A 7 -0.39 -7.40 -10.52
C ALA A 7 -1.32 -8.46 -9.91
N TYR A 8 -1.48 -8.40 -8.59
CA TYR A 8 -2.48 -9.19 -7.86
C TYR A 8 -3.51 -8.23 -7.28
N THR A 9 -4.78 -8.51 -7.53
CA THR A 9 -5.90 -7.74 -6.99
C THR A 9 -6.79 -8.68 -6.21
N VAL A 10 -7.07 -8.30 -4.97
CA VAL A 10 -8.02 -9.00 -4.09
C VAL A 10 -8.93 -7.95 -3.45
N ASP A 11 -10.22 -8.25 -3.39
CA ASP A 11 -11.19 -7.42 -2.67
C ASP A 11 -11.25 -7.88 -1.21
N LEU A 12 -10.97 -6.96 -0.29
CA LEU A 12 -10.93 -7.22 1.15
C LEU A 12 -12.13 -6.60 1.90
N SER A 13 -13.09 -6.00 1.21
CA SER A 13 -14.17 -5.19 1.82
C SER A 13 -15.08 -5.96 2.79
N GLN A 14 -15.21 -7.27 2.63
CA GLN A 14 -16.03 -8.14 3.49
C GLN A 14 -15.22 -9.21 4.23
N GLU A 15 -13.90 -9.04 4.29
CA GLU A 15 -12.99 -10.03 4.85
C GLU A 15 -12.26 -9.48 6.08
N ASN A 16 -12.07 -10.33 7.08
CA ASN A 16 -11.18 -10.03 8.18
C ASN A 16 -9.80 -10.57 7.83
N THR A 17 -8.81 -9.69 7.70
CA THR A 17 -7.46 -10.06 7.29
C THR A 17 -6.46 -9.93 8.44
N GLU A 18 -5.59 -10.93 8.58
CA GLU A 18 -4.40 -10.84 9.43
C GLU A 18 -3.22 -10.38 8.57
N THR A 19 -2.60 -9.26 8.95
CA THR A 19 -1.43 -8.71 8.27
C THR A 19 -0.23 -8.71 9.22
N LYS A 20 0.89 -9.30 8.80
CA LYS A 20 2.14 -9.28 9.59
C LYS A 20 3.38 -9.23 8.72
N VAL A 21 4.44 -8.66 9.29
CA VAL A 21 5.78 -8.73 8.69
C VAL A 21 6.50 -9.95 9.27
N LEU A 22 6.84 -10.89 8.40
CA LEU A 22 7.74 -11.99 8.72
C LEU A 22 9.18 -11.47 8.66
N PRO A 23 9.96 -11.61 9.75
CA PRO A 23 11.33 -11.12 9.77
C PRO A 23 12.21 -11.92 8.80
N SER A 24 13.23 -11.25 8.26
CA SER A 24 14.24 -11.94 7.45
C SER A 24 14.98 -13.00 8.27
N ASN A 25 15.37 -14.09 7.62
CA ASN A 25 16.28 -15.08 8.16
C ASN A 25 17.42 -15.37 7.17
N VAL A 26 18.33 -16.27 7.53
CA VAL A 26 19.51 -16.62 6.72
C VAL A 26 19.16 -17.07 5.30
N TYR A 27 17.96 -17.63 5.10
CA TYR A 27 17.54 -18.22 3.84
C TYR A 27 16.46 -17.41 3.11
N ASN A 28 15.79 -16.48 3.79
CA ASN A 28 14.64 -15.76 3.24
C ASN A 28 14.66 -14.27 3.64
N PRO A 29 14.39 -13.34 2.71
CA PRO A 29 14.19 -11.93 3.05
C PRO A 29 12.96 -11.75 3.94
N ALA A 30 12.79 -10.53 4.46
CA ALA A 30 11.54 -10.16 5.11
C ALA A 30 10.37 -10.25 4.11
N ALA A 31 9.18 -10.56 4.62
CA ALA A 31 7.99 -10.66 3.80
C ALA A 31 6.78 -10.06 4.51
N LEU A 32 5.99 -9.27 3.79
CA LEU A 32 4.66 -8.86 4.23
C LEU A 32 3.68 -9.97 3.89
N GLU A 33 3.09 -10.57 4.91
CA GLU A 33 2.05 -11.60 4.78
C GLU A 33 0.67 -11.00 5.05
N ILE A 34 -0.25 -11.21 4.11
CA ILE A 34 -1.67 -10.87 4.24
C ILE A 34 -2.47 -12.17 4.11
N LYS A 35 -3.19 -12.54 5.17
CA LYS A 35 -4.02 -13.75 5.24
C LYS A 35 -5.50 -13.39 5.34
N GLY A 36 -6.34 -14.06 4.55
CA GLY A 36 -7.80 -13.98 4.61
C GLY A 36 -8.45 -15.29 4.15
N SER A 37 -9.77 -15.30 3.94
CA SER A 37 -10.48 -16.50 3.47
C SER A 37 -10.02 -16.97 2.08
N PHE A 38 -9.52 -16.04 1.26
CA PHE A 38 -9.00 -16.28 -0.09
C PHE A 38 -7.60 -16.92 -0.11
N GLY A 39 -6.99 -17.15 1.05
CA GLY A 39 -5.65 -17.68 1.19
C GLY A 39 -4.65 -16.64 1.71
N SER A 40 -3.38 -16.80 1.34
CA SER A 40 -2.29 -15.94 1.81
C SER A 40 -1.51 -15.34 0.65
N ILE A 41 -1.35 -14.02 0.67
CA ILE A 41 -0.44 -13.29 -0.21
C ILE A 41 0.83 -12.96 0.59
N GLN A 42 1.98 -13.30 0.04
CA GLN A 42 3.28 -12.93 0.60
C GLN A 42 4.03 -12.04 -0.39
N ILE A 43 4.41 -10.85 0.08
CA ILE A 43 5.21 -9.89 -0.67
C ILE A 43 6.61 -9.90 -0.06
N VAL A 44 7.56 -10.51 -0.77
CA VAL A 44 8.97 -10.52 -0.38
C VAL A 44 9.57 -9.15 -0.72
N ALA A 45 10.04 -8.44 0.30
CA ALA A 45 10.51 -7.07 0.18
C ALA A 45 11.63 -6.79 1.18
N SER A 46 12.56 -5.90 0.80
CA SER A 46 13.54 -5.35 1.73
C SER A 46 12.88 -4.41 2.74
N ASP A 47 13.54 -4.15 3.86
CA ASP A 47 13.03 -3.22 4.88
C ASP A 47 12.76 -1.81 4.33
N GLY A 48 13.58 -1.33 3.38
CA GLY A 48 13.35 -0.07 2.69
C GLY A 48 12.06 -0.07 1.88
N GLN A 49 11.78 -1.15 1.14
CA GLN A 49 10.54 -1.31 0.39
C GLN A 49 9.32 -1.44 1.31
N LEU A 50 9.45 -2.12 2.45
CA LEU A 50 8.39 -2.19 3.46
C LEU A 50 8.10 -0.80 4.06
N ALA A 51 9.13 0.02 4.29
CA ALA A 51 8.96 1.40 4.74
C ALA A 51 8.25 2.28 3.70
N GLU A 52 8.53 2.09 2.40
CA GLU A 52 7.81 2.79 1.33
C GLU A 52 6.32 2.40 1.27
N ILE A 53 6.00 1.12 1.45
CA ILE A 53 4.62 0.64 1.56
C ILE A 53 3.92 1.28 2.76
N GLU A 54 4.57 1.29 3.93
CA GLU A 54 4.04 1.93 5.14
C GLU A 54 3.75 3.42 4.92
N TYR A 55 4.70 4.13 4.32
CA TYR A 55 4.57 5.55 4.00
C TYR A 55 3.37 5.81 3.08
N ALA A 56 3.24 5.04 2.00
CA ALA A 56 2.14 5.19 1.05
C ALA A 56 0.76 4.99 1.70
N ILE A 57 0.63 3.97 2.56
CA ILE A 57 -0.61 3.70 3.31
C ILE A 57 -0.92 4.86 4.27
N LYS A 58 0.07 5.31 5.06
CA LYS A 58 -0.10 6.43 6.00
C LYS A 58 -0.47 7.72 5.28
N ASP A 59 0.18 8.04 4.17
CA ASP A 59 -0.10 9.23 3.37
C ASP A 59 -1.55 9.21 2.85
N HIS A 60 -2.02 8.08 2.32
CA HIS A 60 -3.41 7.92 1.90
C HIS A 60 -4.40 8.17 3.04
N LEU A 61 -4.17 7.54 4.20
CA LEU A 61 -5.02 7.71 5.39
C LEU A 61 -5.01 9.15 5.92
N ASN A 62 -3.84 9.81 5.89
CA ASN A 62 -3.72 11.20 6.30
C ASN A 62 -4.51 12.14 5.39
N LYS A 63 -4.51 11.91 4.07
CA LYS A 63 -5.31 12.68 3.10
C LYS A 63 -6.81 12.50 3.29
N ILE A 64 -7.26 11.32 3.70
CA ILE A 64 -8.68 11.09 4.03
C ILE A 64 -9.05 11.83 5.32
N LYS A 65 -8.20 11.74 6.35
CA LYS A 65 -8.45 12.36 7.65
C LYS A 65 -8.37 13.88 7.60
N TYR A 66 -7.47 14.41 6.77
CA TYR A 66 -7.28 15.84 6.54
C TYR A 66 -7.37 16.09 5.03
N PRO A 67 -8.61 16.22 4.49
CA PRO A 67 -8.80 16.56 3.10
C PRO A 67 -8.03 17.84 2.80
N GLN A 68 -7.05 17.76 1.92
CA GLN A 68 -6.34 18.95 1.49
C GLN A 68 -7.37 19.88 0.83
N PRO A 69 -7.46 21.16 1.23
CA PRO A 69 -8.36 22.09 0.59
C PRO A 69 -8.02 22.13 -0.90
N VAL A 70 -9.00 21.77 -1.74
CA VAL A 70 -8.89 21.92 -3.19
C VAL A 70 -8.58 23.39 -3.46
N PRO A 71 -7.48 23.73 -4.16
CA PRO A 71 -7.22 25.11 -4.49
C PRO A 71 -8.40 25.64 -5.28
N THR A 72 -9.10 26.63 -4.72
CA THR A 72 -10.14 27.39 -5.44
C THR A 72 -9.46 27.99 -6.66
N VAL A 73 -9.76 27.45 -7.84
CA VAL A 73 -9.43 28.10 -9.11
C VAL A 73 -9.98 29.51 -9.04
N GLN A 74 -9.09 30.50 -8.97
CA GLN A 74 -9.47 31.89 -9.12
C GLN A 74 -9.89 32.03 -10.58
N GLU A 75 -11.20 32.04 -10.81
CA GLU A 75 -11.78 32.48 -12.07
C GLU A 75 -11.40 33.94 -12.22
N GLU A 76 -10.29 34.18 -12.92
CA GLU A 76 -9.87 35.51 -13.36
C GLU A 76 -10.99 36.08 -14.23
N ALA A 77 -11.92 36.77 -13.57
CA ALA A 77 -12.82 37.71 -14.21
C ALA A 77 -11.97 38.82 -14.82
N THR A 78 -11.58 38.63 -16.08
CA THR A 78 -11.08 39.72 -16.91
C THR A 78 -12.28 40.48 -17.45
N ALA A 79 -12.54 41.61 -16.80
CA ALA A 79 -13.42 42.68 -17.25
C ALA A 79 -12.80 43.48 -18.40
#